data_AF-A0A1S2JZN3-F1
#
_entry.id   AF-A0A1S2JZN3-F1
#
_cell.length_a   1.000
_cell.length_b   1.000
_cell.length_c   1.000
_cell.angle_alpha   90.00
_cell.angle_beta   90.00
_cell.angle_gamma   90.00
#
_symmetry.space_group_name_H-M   'P 1'
#
loop_
_entity.id
_entity.type
_entity.pdbx_description
1 polymer ?
#
loop_
_entity_poly.entity_id
_entity_poly.type
_entity_poly.pdbx_seq_one_letter_code
_entity_poly.pdbx_strand_id
1 'polypeptide(L)'
;MGGHDQDQGDAAGPAPVPTDAAQARAMTDKIREAMDDIRRSVAVLAARVRDAHTARAWEPLGYPSWGAYCTAEFDISRAHAYRLLDIARTLGAIQHTVDAGPALSRTRDTSPAAALDYGLSQRALLAVSSRTDDLAQLLARRLTELARHQPEALEPAAVEDVVRQAVRDIRTAPTSAAEPSADPLTAKGRRTVNALADSAHQIGELMLKAAPAYLSDTEAADILALLCEEIGESLEHGLAARRYAITGDRRALHRTIL
;
A
#
# COMPACT_ATOMS: atom_id res chain seq x y z
N MET A 1 29.47 63.84 36.66
CA MET A 1 29.02 63.74 35.25
C MET A 1 29.70 62.49 34.68
N GLY A 2 29.08 61.35 34.42
CA GLY A 2 27.69 61.07 34.03
C GLY A 2 27.70 60.59 32.56
N GLY A 3 27.63 59.28 32.33
CA GLY A 3 27.66 58.65 31.00
C GLY A 3 27.83 57.13 31.12
N HIS A 4 26.81 56.42 31.61
CA HIS A 4 25.89 55.59 30.83
C HIS A 4 26.53 54.27 30.35
N ASP A 5 26.70 53.34 31.29
CA ASP A 5 26.64 51.90 31.00
C ASP A 5 25.21 51.57 30.57
N GLN A 6 25.01 51.28 29.28
CA GLN A 6 23.80 50.61 28.81
C GLN A 6 23.94 49.13 29.14
N ASP A 7 23.51 48.78 30.35
CA ASP A 7 23.12 47.43 30.72
C ASP A 7 21.94 47.03 29.81
N GLN A 8 22.25 46.29 28.75
CA GLN A 8 21.24 45.56 27.98
C GLN A 8 20.70 44.46 28.89
N GLY A 9 19.73 44.84 29.73
CA GLY A 9 18.86 43.92 30.42
C GLY A 9 18.19 43.02 29.40
N ASP A 10 18.70 41.79 29.33
CA ASP A 10 18.04 40.65 28.71
C ASP A 10 16.64 40.55 29.33
N ALA A 11 15.66 41.10 28.62
CA ALA A 11 14.26 41.03 28.97
C ALA A 11 13.82 39.58 28.78
N ALA A 12 14.14 38.74 29.77
CA ALA A 12 13.60 37.40 29.93
C ALA A 12 12.08 37.54 29.91
N GLY A 13 11.49 37.16 28.77
CA GLY A 13 10.04 37.11 28.61
C GLY A 13 9.41 36.29 29.75
N PRO A 14 8.17 36.60 30.17
CA PRO A 14 7.53 35.91 31.27
C PRO A 14 7.56 34.40 31.01
N ALA A 15 8.08 33.65 31.98
CA ALA A 15 8.14 32.20 31.92
C ALA A 15 6.73 31.64 31.63
N PRO A 16 6.59 30.67 30.70
CA PRO A 16 5.29 30.15 30.32
C PRO A 16 4.58 29.60 31.56
N VAL A 17 3.36 30.09 31.81
CA VAL A 17 2.53 29.62 32.92
C VAL A 17 2.32 28.12 32.75
N PRO A 18 2.63 27.29 33.76
CA PRO A 18 2.43 25.85 33.66
C PRO A 18 0.95 25.54 33.45
N THR A 19 0.63 24.96 32.29
CA THR A 19 -0.69 24.43 31.96
C THR A 19 -1.14 23.46 33.05
N ASP A 20 -2.34 23.65 33.61
CA ASP A 20 -2.89 22.68 34.55
C ASP A 20 -3.21 21.34 33.87
N ALA A 21 -3.43 20.29 34.67
CA ALA A 21 -3.63 18.94 34.14
C ALA A 21 -4.89 18.82 33.26
N ALA A 22 -5.93 19.64 33.48
CA ALA A 22 -7.16 19.62 32.69
C ALA A 22 -6.93 20.26 31.32
N GLN A 23 -6.24 21.40 31.30
CA GLN A 23 -5.86 22.08 30.06
C GLN A 23 -4.86 21.25 29.24
N ALA A 24 -3.91 20.55 29.89
CA ALA A 24 -3.00 19.63 29.21
C ALA A 24 -3.73 18.44 28.56
N ARG A 25 -4.74 17.88 29.24
CA ARG A 25 -5.61 16.83 28.68
C ARG A 25 -6.39 17.34 27.47
N ALA A 26 -7.03 18.49 27.58
CA ALA A 26 -7.78 19.10 26.49
C ALA A 26 -6.89 19.41 25.27
N MET A 27 -5.65 19.88 25.47
CA MET A 27 -4.67 20.06 24.40
C MET A 27 -4.32 18.72 23.74
N THR A 28 -4.11 17.68 24.53
CA THR A 28 -3.79 16.33 24.03
C THR A 28 -4.93 15.74 23.20
N ASP A 29 -6.18 15.96 23.62
CA ASP A 29 -7.35 15.49 22.89
C ASP A 29 -7.49 16.21 21.54
N LYS A 30 -7.26 17.54 21.50
CA LYS A 30 -7.22 18.30 20.24
C LYS A 30 -6.11 17.84 19.29
N ILE A 31 -4.94 17.52 19.84
CA ILE A 31 -3.84 16.97 19.03
C ILE A 31 -4.23 15.60 18.45
N ARG A 32 -4.92 14.76 19.25
CA ARG A 32 -5.41 13.45 18.79
C ARG A 32 -6.42 13.61 17.65
N GLU A 33 -7.40 14.48 17.82
CA GLU A 33 -8.39 14.80 16.77
C GLU A 33 -7.71 15.28 15.48
N ALA A 34 -6.76 16.20 15.57
CA ALA A 34 -6.01 16.67 14.40
C ALA A 34 -5.19 15.56 13.72
N MET A 35 -4.61 14.62 14.48
CA MET A 35 -3.94 13.46 13.91
C MET A 35 -4.92 12.53 13.19
N ASP A 36 -6.15 12.40 13.69
CA ASP A 36 -7.21 11.59 13.08
C ASP A 36 -7.67 12.20 11.75
N ASP A 37 -7.82 13.52 11.70
CA ASP A 37 -8.09 14.28 10.46
C ASP A 37 -7.00 14.09 9.40
N ILE A 38 -5.73 14.13 9.82
CA ILE A 38 -4.60 13.88 8.92
C ILE A 38 -4.66 12.46 8.37
N ARG A 39 -4.93 11.45 9.22
CA ARG A 39 -5.02 10.04 8.79
C ARG A 39 -6.14 9.85 7.77
N ARG A 40 -7.33 10.40 8.02
CA ARG A 40 -8.46 10.39 7.09
C ARG A 40 -8.11 11.05 5.76
N SER A 41 -7.50 12.23 5.81
CA SER A 41 -7.10 12.98 4.61
C SER A 41 -6.10 12.21 3.77
N VAL A 42 -5.16 11.49 4.40
CA VAL A 42 -4.18 10.66 3.70
C VAL A 42 -4.84 9.45 3.04
N ALA A 43 -5.80 8.80 3.70
CA ALA A 43 -6.54 7.69 3.09
C ALA A 43 -7.29 8.13 1.82
N VAL A 44 -7.94 9.30 1.87
CA VAL A 44 -8.61 9.91 0.72
C VAL A 44 -7.60 10.27 -0.39
N LEU A 45 -6.48 10.88 -0.04
CA LEU A 45 -5.42 11.20 -0.99
C LEU A 45 -4.88 9.94 -1.67
N ALA A 46 -4.57 8.90 -0.91
CA ALA A 46 -4.07 7.62 -1.43
C ALA A 46 -5.07 6.98 -2.40
N ALA A 47 -6.37 7.00 -2.07
CA ALA A 47 -7.42 6.53 -2.97
C ALA A 47 -7.45 7.31 -4.29
N ARG A 48 -7.42 8.65 -4.25
CA ARG A 48 -7.38 9.49 -5.46
C ARG A 48 -6.12 9.28 -6.30
N VAL A 49 -4.97 9.11 -5.64
CA VAL A 49 -3.70 8.80 -6.30
C VAL A 49 -3.76 7.46 -7.01
N ARG A 50 -4.35 6.44 -6.38
CA ARG A 50 -4.61 5.15 -7.03
C ARG A 50 -5.54 5.31 -8.23
N ASP A 51 -6.64 6.05 -8.10
CA ASP A 51 -7.61 6.21 -9.18
C ASP A 51 -6.97 6.94 -10.39
N ALA A 52 -6.19 8.00 -10.13
CA ALA A 52 -5.41 8.68 -11.16
C ALA A 52 -4.37 7.76 -11.80
N HIS A 53 -3.74 6.89 -11.01
CA HIS A 53 -2.75 5.93 -11.52
C HIS A 53 -3.38 4.84 -12.37
N THR A 54 -4.50 4.27 -11.93
CA THR A 54 -5.28 3.28 -12.69
C THR A 54 -5.80 3.87 -14.00
N ALA A 55 -6.25 5.13 -13.99
CA ALA A 55 -6.69 5.84 -15.19
C ALA A 55 -5.52 6.29 -16.10
N ARG A 56 -4.26 6.07 -15.69
CA ARG A 56 -3.04 6.55 -16.37
C ARG A 56 -3.13 8.04 -16.70
N ALA A 57 -3.59 8.85 -15.74
CA ALA A 57 -3.91 10.27 -15.94
C ALA A 57 -2.77 11.11 -16.56
N TRP A 58 -1.52 10.66 -16.39
CA TRP A 58 -0.34 11.31 -16.96
C TRP A 58 -0.30 11.26 -18.50
N GLU A 59 -0.94 10.30 -19.15
CA GLU A 59 -0.89 10.10 -20.61
C GLU A 59 -1.70 11.12 -21.40
N PRO A 60 -3.02 11.30 -21.12
CA PRO A 60 -3.79 12.34 -21.80
C PRO A 60 -3.27 13.74 -21.46
N LEU A 61 -2.55 13.90 -20.35
CA LEU A 61 -1.91 15.15 -19.94
C LEU A 61 -0.50 15.34 -20.55
N GLY A 62 0.01 14.37 -21.32
CA GLY A 62 1.27 14.50 -22.07
C GLY A 62 2.54 14.28 -21.24
N TYR A 63 2.44 13.74 -20.02
CA TYR A 63 3.60 13.42 -19.20
C TYR A 63 4.18 12.04 -19.57
N PRO A 64 5.52 11.90 -19.64
CA PRO A 64 6.16 10.67 -20.10
C PRO A 64 6.08 9.51 -19.08
N SER A 65 5.74 9.80 -17.82
CA SER A 65 5.59 8.78 -16.78
C SER A 65 4.82 9.31 -15.58
N TRP A 66 4.29 8.39 -14.76
CA TRP A 66 3.72 8.69 -13.45
C TRP A 66 4.61 9.55 -12.56
N GLY A 67 5.92 9.25 -12.52
CA GLY A 67 6.86 10.01 -11.70
C GLY A 67 7.06 11.44 -12.19
N ALA A 68 7.06 11.65 -13.51
CA ALA A 68 7.16 12.98 -14.11
C ALA A 68 5.89 13.80 -13.81
N TYR A 69 4.72 13.18 -13.96
CA TYR A 69 3.43 13.76 -13.59
C TYR A 69 3.39 14.17 -12.11
N CYS A 70 3.78 13.29 -11.19
CA CYS A 70 3.75 13.60 -9.76
C CYS A 70 4.72 14.70 -9.35
N THR A 71 5.90 14.74 -9.97
CA THR A 71 6.87 15.80 -9.71
C THR A 71 6.34 17.14 -10.22
N ALA A 72 5.77 17.16 -11.43
CA ALA A 72 5.33 18.38 -12.08
C ALA A 72 4.05 18.97 -11.47
N GLU A 73 3.08 18.12 -11.11
CA GLU A 73 1.74 18.57 -10.69
C GLU A 73 1.61 18.71 -9.17
N PHE A 74 2.36 17.92 -8.39
CA PHE A 74 2.17 17.85 -6.94
C PHE A 74 3.44 18.15 -6.14
N ASP A 75 4.57 18.40 -6.80
CA ASP A 75 5.88 18.62 -6.17
C ASP A 75 6.26 17.48 -5.19
N ILE A 76 5.90 16.24 -5.52
CA ILE A 76 6.25 15.06 -4.73
C ILE A 76 7.25 14.18 -5.46
N SER A 77 8.18 13.61 -4.70
CA SER A 77 9.14 12.66 -5.25
C SER A 77 8.44 11.39 -5.73
N ARG A 78 9.03 10.75 -6.75
CA ARG A 78 8.60 9.43 -7.24
C ARG A 78 8.42 8.42 -6.11
N ALA A 79 9.38 8.35 -5.17
CA ALA A 79 9.30 7.43 -4.03
C ALA A 79 8.12 7.73 -3.10
N HIS A 80 7.76 9.00 -2.92
CA HIS A 80 6.55 9.36 -2.17
C HIS A 80 5.28 8.94 -2.93
N ALA A 81 5.22 9.20 -4.23
CA ALA A 81 4.08 8.82 -5.07
C ALA A 81 3.81 7.29 -5.02
N TYR A 82 4.85 6.46 -5.12
CA TYR A 82 4.68 5.00 -4.98
C TYR A 82 4.30 4.56 -3.56
N ARG A 83 4.80 5.23 -2.51
CA ARG A 83 4.33 4.96 -1.13
C ARG A 83 2.83 5.21 -0.96
N LEU A 84 2.28 6.24 -1.61
CA LEU A 84 0.83 6.51 -1.59
C LEU A 84 0.04 5.38 -2.29
N LEU A 85 0.59 4.82 -3.38
CA LEU A 85 -0.01 3.65 -4.03
C LEU A 85 0.03 2.39 -3.15
N ASP A 86 1.12 2.16 -2.41
CA ASP A 86 1.22 1.04 -1.48
C ASP A 86 0.20 1.15 -0.32
N ILE A 87 0.03 2.38 0.21
CA ILE A 87 -1.01 2.69 1.19
C ILE A 87 -2.40 2.41 0.61
N ALA A 88 -2.68 2.89 -0.59
CA ALA A 88 -3.97 2.69 -1.26
C ALA A 88 -4.26 1.22 -1.55
N ARG A 89 -3.25 0.45 -1.97
CA ARG A 89 -3.37 -1.00 -2.21
C ARG A 89 -3.73 -1.73 -0.91
N THR A 90 -3.04 -1.41 0.18
CA THR A 90 -3.27 -2.01 1.50
C THR A 90 -4.68 -1.71 2.01
N LEU A 91 -5.09 -0.43 1.96
CA LEU A 91 -6.44 -0.02 2.35
C LEU A 91 -7.52 -0.67 1.48
N GLY A 92 -7.29 -0.75 0.16
CA GLY A 92 -8.19 -1.42 -0.77
C GLY A 92 -8.36 -2.91 -0.49
N ALA A 93 -7.28 -3.62 -0.15
CA ALA A 93 -7.33 -5.03 0.22
C ALA A 93 -8.12 -5.26 1.52
N ILE A 94 -7.91 -4.40 2.52
CA ILE A 94 -8.68 -4.43 3.78
C ILE A 94 -10.16 -4.21 3.47
N GLN A 95 -10.49 -3.14 2.75
CA GLN A 95 -11.86 -2.78 2.42
C GLN A 95 -12.58 -3.89 1.65
N HIS A 96 -11.94 -4.43 0.61
CA HIS A 96 -12.50 -5.51 -0.18
C HIS A 96 -12.80 -6.75 0.67
N THR A 97 -11.91 -7.09 1.61
CA THR A 97 -12.11 -8.23 2.50
C THR A 97 -13.25 -8.00 3.48
N VAL A 98 -13.37 -6.77 4.01
CA VAL A 98 -14.47 -6.37 4.89
C VAL A 98 -15.81 -6.45 4.16
N ASP A 99 -15.87 -5.93 2.92
CA ASP A 99 -17.09 -5.94 2.10
C ASP A 99 -17.52 -7.35 1.69
N ALA A 100 -16.56 -8.23 1.37
CA ALA A 100 -16.79 -9.63 1.04
C ALA A 100 -17.19 -10.50 2.26
N GLY A 101 -17.09 -9.97 3.48
CA GLY A 101 -17.43 -10.68 4.71
C GLY A 101 -18.92 -11.06 4.82
N PRO A 102 -19.26 -12.15 5.54
CA PRO A 102 -20.56 -12.85 5.47
C PRO A 102 -21.81 -12.08 5.96
N ALA A 103 -21.70 -10.81 6.35
CA ALA A 103 -22.83 -10.02 6.86
C ALA A 103 -22.86 -8.55 6.44
N LEU A 104 -21.74 -7.96 5.99
CA LEU A 104 -21.66 -6.52 5.67
C LEU A 104 -22.10 -6.20 4.24
N SER A 105 -22.10 -7.19 3.34
CA SER A 105 -22.54 -7.06 1.95
C SER A 105 -24.00 -6.63 1.75
N ARG A 106 -24.86 -6.65 2.79
CA ARG A 106 -26.32 -6.44 2.61
C ARG A 106 -26.85 -5.04 2.96
N THR A 107 -26.06 -4.15 3.56
CA THR A 107 -26.61 -2.86 4.07
C THR A 107 -25.74 -1.62 3.91
N ARG A 108 -24.54 -1.69 3.28
CA ARG A 108 -23.63 -0.53 3.28
C ARG A 108 -23.69 0.30 1.99
N ASP A 109 -24.68 1.19 1.90
CA ASP A 109 -24.64 2.39 1.03
C ASP A 109 -23.72 3.47 1.65
N THR A 110 -22.45 3.15 1.88
CA THR A 110 -21.47 4.13 2.36
C THR A 110 -20.46 4.42 1.27
N SER A 111 -20.26 5.71 0.97
CA SER A 111 -19.27 6.18 0.00
C SER A 111 -17.90 5.53 0.26
N PRO A 112 -17.18 5.07 -0.79
CA PRO A 112 -15.92 4.33 -0.67
C PRO A 112 -14.83 5.09 0.08
N ALA A 113 -14.95 6.42 0.24
CA ALA A 113 -14.01 7.25 0.98
C ALA A 113 -14.19 7.18 2.51
N ALA A 114 -15.42 6.98 3.02
CA ALA A 114 -15.68 6.92 4.46
C ALA A 114 -15.38 5.55 5.07
N ALA A 115 -15.26 4.50 4.23
CA ALA A 115 -14.99 3.15 4.69
C ALA A 115 -13.50 2.88 5.00
N LEU A 116 -12.58 3.75 4.57
CA LEU A 116 -11.13 3.53 4.67
C LEU A 116 -10.52 3.94 6.02
N ASP A 117 -11.26 4.61 6.90
CA ASP A 117 -10.74 5.07 8.18
C ASP A 117 -10.83 3.98 9.25
N TYR A 118 -9.87 3.05 9.21
CA TYR A 118 -9.69 2.03 10.24
C TYR A 118 -8.82 2.51 11.41
N GLY A 119 -8.58 3.83 11.53
CA GLY A 119 -7.66 4.37 12.53
C GLY A 119 -6.23 3.83 12.37
N LEU A 120 -5.79 3.53 11.15
CA LEU A 120 -4.45 2.99 10.87
C LEU A 120 -3.46 4.11 10.52
N SER A 121 -2.26 4.06 11.09
CA SER A 121 -1.19 5.00 10.69
C SER A 121 -0.60 4.62 9.33
N GLN A 122 -0.07 5.60 8.58
CA GLN A 122 0.66 5.36 7.33
C GLN A 122 1.78 4.32 7.50
N ARG A 123 2.53 4.41 8.61
CA ARG A 123 3.61 3.46 8.92
C ARG A 123 3.08 2.05 9.11
N ALA A 124 1.92 1.87 9.73
CA ALA A 124 1.31 0.55 9.89
C ALA A 124 0.88 -0.02 8.54
N LEU A 125 0.27 0.79 7.67
CA LEU A 125 -0.13 0.39 6.33
C LEU A 125 1.07 0.01 5.45
N LEU A 126 2.11 0.84 5.45
CA LEU A 126 3.36 0.54 4.74
C LEU A 126 4.09 -0.69 5.28
N ALA A 127 4.01 -0.96 6.59
CA ALA A 127 4.67 -2.13 7.17
C ALA A 127 4.03 -3.47 6.74
N VAL A 128 2.77 -3.44 6.30
CA VAL A 128 2.03 -4.64 5.87
C VAL A 128 1.77 -4.66 4.35
N SER A 129 2.25 -3.66 3.60
CA SER A 129 1.93 -3.49 2.18
C SER A 129 2.47 -4.60 1.28
N SER A 130 3.53 -5.31 1.69
CA SER A 130 4.07 -6.49 1.00
C SER A 130 3.39 -7.80 1.40
N ARG A 131 2.49 -7.77 2.39
CA ARG A 131 1.82 -8.93 2.99
C ARG A 131 0.30 -8.77 2.97
N THR A 132 -0.22 -8.09 1.94
CA THR A 132 -1.65 -7.81 1.81
C THR A 132 -2.49 -9.09 1.72
N ASP A 133 -1.96 -10.15 1.12
CA ASP A 133 -2.66 -11.43 0.99
C ASP A 133 -2.77 -12.15 2.34
N ASP A 134 -1.69 -12.18 3.13
CA ASP A 134 -1.71 -12.72 4.50
C ASP A 134 -2.73 -11.96 5.36
N LEU A 135 -2.74 -10.63 5.21
CA LEU A 135 -3.67 -9.76 5.93
C LEU A 135 -5.11 -10.04 5.52
N ALA A 136 -5.40 -10.14 4.21
CA ALA A 136 -6.74 -10.44 3.71
C ALA A 136 -7.24 -11.80 4.21
N GLN A 137 -6.40 -12.83 4.19
CA GLN A 137 -6.75 -14.16 4.72
C GLN A 137 -7.04 -14.13 6.22
N LEU A 138 -6.19 -13.46 7.01
CA LEU A 138 -6.38 -13.32 8.44
C LEU A 138 -7.67 -12.55 8.77
N LEU A 139 -7.94 -11.46 8.04
CA LEU A 139 -9.15 -10.67 8.18
C LEU A 139 -10.40 -11.49 7.84
N ALA A 140 -10.42 -12.15 6.69
CA ALA A 140 -11.55 -12.98 6.25
C ALA A 140 -11.87 -14.07 7.29
N ARG A 141 -10.83 -14.74 7.81
CA ARG A 141 -10.97 -15.75 8.86
C ARG A 141 -11.59 -15.15 10.13
N ARG A 142 -11.07 -14.03 10.62
CA ARG A 142 -11.55 -13.38 11.85
C ARG A 142 -12.96 -12.84 11.73
N LEU A 143 -13.31 -12.22 10.60
CA LEU A 143 -14.66 -11.75 10.34
C LEU A 143 -15.66 -12.92 10.29
N THR A 144 -15.26 -14.04 9.69
CA THR A 144 -16.07 -15.28 9.67
C THR A 144 -16.19 -15.91 11.05
N GLU A 145 -15.14 -15.87 11.88
CA GLU A 145 -15.19 -16.31 13.27
C GLU A 145 -16.12 -15.40 14.10
N LEU A 146 -16.01 -14.07 13.97
CA LEU A 146 -16.86 -13.10 14.65
C LEU A 146 -18.33 -13.31 14.29
N ALA A 147 -18.65 -13.39 13.00
CA ALA A 147 -20.02 -13.59 12.53
C ALA A 147 -20.65 -14.90 13.04
N ARG A 148 -19.84 -15.96 13.23
CA ARG A 148 -20.32 -17.25 13.76
C ARG A 148 -20.61 -17.22 15.25
N HIS A 149 -19.79 -16.53 16.04
CA HIS A 149 -19.92 -16.54 17.50
C HIS A 149 -20.86 -15.42 18.00
N GLN A 150 -20.94 -14.30 17.29
CA GLN A 150 -21.70 -13.12 17.68
C GLN A 150 -22.22 -12.37 16.45
N PRO A 151 -23.31 -12.85 15.81
CA PRO A 151 -23.87 -12.21 14.61
C PRO A 151 -24.36 -10.77 14.86
N GLU A 152 -24.73 -10.43 16.10
CA GLU A 152 -25.10 -9.06 16.51
C GLU A 152 -23.88 -8.14 16.76
N ALA A 153 -22.65 -8.69 16.81
CA ALA A 153 -21.42 -7.92 17.08
C ALA A 153 -20.72 -7.42 15.80
N LEU A 154 -21.39 -7.47 14.64
CA LEU A 154 -20.88 -6.91 13.38
C LEU A 154 -21.11 -5.40 13.28
N GLU A 155 -20.98 -4.71 14.41
CA GLU A 155 -21.01 -3.26 14.48
C GLU A 155 -19.72 -2.66 13.91
N PRO A 156 -19.76 -1.44 13.34
CA PRO A 156 -18.60 -0.80 12.71
C PRO A 156 -17.35 -0.77 13.61
N ALA A 157 -17.52 -0.53 14.92
CA ALA A 157 -16.43 -0.49 15.89
C ALA A 157 -15.73 -1.86 16.05
N ALA A 158 -16.48 -2.95 16.06
CA ALA A 158 -15.93 -4.30 16.19
C ALA A 158 -15.14 -4.71 14.93
N VAL A 159 -15.64 -4.33 13.75
CA VAL A 159 -14.91 -4.52 12.48
C VAL A 159 -13.60 -3.72 12.49
N GLU A 160 -13.65 -2.47 12.97
CA GLU A 160 -12.46 -1.64 13.10
C GLU A 160 -11.42 -2.26 14.04
N ASP A 161 -11.87 -2.77 15.19
CA ASP A 161 -11.00 -3.46 16.15
C ASP A 161 -10.37 -4.72 15.55
N VAL A 162 -11.13 -5.54 14.82
CA VAL A 162 -10.62 -6.72 14.10
C VAL A 162 -9.55 -6.30 13.09
N VAL A 163 -9.79 -5.22 12.33
CA VAL A 163 -8.84 -4.69 11.36
C VAL A 163 -7.56 -4.20 12.04
N ARG A 164 -7.68 -3.38 13.08
CA ARG A 164 -6.53 -2.86 13.84
C ARG A 164 -5.72 -4.00 14.45
N GLN A 165 -6.37 -5.02 14.99
CA GLN A 165 -5.70 -6.17 15.57
C GLN A 165 -5.02 -7.03 14.50
N ALA A 166 -5.66 -7.28 13.35
CA ALA A 166 -5.05 -8.05 12.26
C ALA A 166 -3.81 -7.34 11.68
N VAL A 167 -3.88 -6.02 11.44
CA VAL A 167 -2.73 -5.24 10.98
C VAL A 167 -1.60 -5.25 12.02
N ARG A 168 -1.95 -5.11 13.30
CA ARG A 168 -0.98 -5.22 14.40
C ARG A 168 -0.30 -6.58 14.37
N ASP A 169 -1.07 -7.66 14.26
CA ASP A 169 -0.57 -9.02 14.28
C ASP A 169 0.30 -9.33 13.07
N ILE A 170 -0.06 -8.88 11.86
CA ILE A 170 0.81 -9.04 10.68
C ILE A 170 2.11 -8.24 10.85
N ARG A 171 2.04 -7.03 11.41
CA ARG A 171 3.22 -6.19 11.63
C ARG A 171 4.16 -6.76 12.69
N THR A 172 3.63 -7.37 13.75
CA THR A 172 4.43 -7.92 14.86
C THR A 172 4.75 -9.39 14.69
N ALA A 173 3.97 -10.12 13.88
CA ALA A 173 4.33 -11.45 13.46
C ALA A 173 5.69 -11.33 12.80
N PRO A 174 6.65 -12.19 13.15
CA PRO A 174 7.82 -12.33 12.30
C PRO A 174 7.25 -12.51 10.89
N THR A 175 7.67 -11.66 9.95
CA THR A 175 7.49 -11.94 8.53
C THR A 175 7.78 -13.41 8.43
N SER A 176 6.84 -14.22 7.95
CA SER A 176 7.16 -15.62 7.73
C SER A 176 8.22 -15.64 6.63
N ALA A 177 9.48 -15.41 6.99
CA ALA A 177 10.47 -16.43 6.82
C ALA A 177 9.72 -17.68 7.24
N ALA A 178 9.33 -18.49 6.24
CA ALA A 178 9.31 -19.93 6.38
C ALA A 178 10.22 -20.26 7.56
N GLU A 179 9.67 -20.92 8.60
CA GLU A 179 10.45 -21.45 9.71
C GLU A 179 11.86 -21.70 9.20
N PRO A 180 12.92 -21.09 9.79
CA PRO A 180 14.24 -21.20 9.22
C PRO A 180 14.48 -22.67 8.98
N SER A 181 14.43 -23.09 7.72
CA SER A 181 14.99 -24.35 7.35
C SER A 181 16.41 -24.18 7.85
N ALA A 182 16.79 -24.98 8.86
CA ALA A 182 18.10 -24.91 9.47
C ALA A 182 19.21 -25.07 8.42
N ASP A 183 18.84 -25.47 7.21
CA ASP A 183 19.66 -25.52 6.02
C ASP A 183 19.85 -24.14 5.31
N PRO A 184 21.06 -23.56 5.38
CA PRO A 184 21.42 -22.33 4.67
C PRO A 184 21.35 -22.44 3.14
N LEU A 185 21.37 -23.67 2.57
CA LEU A 185 21.20 -23.86 1.13
C LEU A 185 19.77 -23.53 0.68
N THR A 186 18.77 -23.94 1.45
CA THR A 186 17.36 -23.59 1.21
C THR A 186 17.13 -22.07 1.25
N ALA A 187 17.75 -21.36 2.20
CA ALA A 187 17.67 -19.90 2.30
C ALA A 187 18.37 -19.17 1.15
N LYS A 188 19.49 -19.73 0.66
CA LYS A 188 20.16 -19.22 -0.55
C LYS A 188 19.29 -19.46 -1.79
N GLY A 189 18.72 -20.65 -1.93
CA GLY A 189 17.81 -21.00 -3.03
C GLY A 189 16.60 -20.06 -3.11
N ARG A 190 15.95 -19.77 -1.98
CA ARG A 190 14.81 -18.83 -1.95
C ARG A 190 15.19 -17.42 -2.40
N ARG A 191 16.35 -16.92 -1.99
CA ARG A 191 16.88 -15.61 -2.43
C ARG A 191 17.13 -15.59 -3.93
N THR A 192 17.72 -16.66 -4.46
CA THR A 192 17.92 -16.82 -5.91
C THR A 192 16.60 -16.84 -6.67
N VAL A 193 15.60 -17.60 -6.20
CA VAL A 193 14.26 -17.64 -6.82
C VAL A 193 13.58 -16.27 -6.80
N ASN A 194 13.67 -15.53 -5.69
CA ASN A 194 13.11 -14.18 -5.64
C ASN A 194 13.82 -13.23 -6.61
N ALA A 195 15.15 -13.27 -6.68
CA ALA A 195 15.91 -12.47 -7.65
C ALA A 195 15.56 -12.83 -9.11
N LEU A 196 15.34 -14.12 -9.41
CA LEU A 196 14.85 -14.57 -10.71
C LEU A 196 13.45 -14.03 -11.02
N ALA A 197 12.54 -14.05 -10.03
CA ALA A 197 11.21 -13.48 -10.20
C ALA A 197 11.26 -11.97 -10.43
N ASP A 198 12.13 -11.24 -9.73
CA ASP A 198 12.32 -9.80 -9.94
C ASP A 198 12.85 -9.51 -11.36
N SER A 199 13.81 -10.30 -11.84
CA SER A 199 14.30 -10.21 -13.22
C SER A 199 13.21 -10.51 -14.24
N ALA A 200 12.39 -11.54 -14.01
CA ALA A 200 11.27 -11.89 -14.89
C ALA A 200 10.20 -10.78 -14.94
N HIS A 201 9.99 -10.08 -13.82
CA HIS A 201 9.12 -8.90 -13.78
C HIS A 201 9.67 -7.77 -14.66
N GLN A 202 10.98 -7.51 -14.60
CA GLN A 202 11.63 -6.49 -15.44
C GLN A 202 11.54 -6.82 -16.93
N ILE A 203 11.71 -8.10 -17.29
CA ILE A 203 11.48 -8.56 -18.67
C ILE A 203 10.02 -8.34 -19.06
N GLY A 204 9.06 -8.70 -18.20
CA GLY A 204 7.64 -8.48 -18.45
C GLY A 204 7.26 -7.01 -18.65
N GLU A 205 7.88 -6.10 -17.92
CA GLU A 205 7.74 -4.65 -18.11
C GLU A 205 8.27 -4.19 -19.47
N LEU A 206 9.37 -4.78 -19.97
CA LEU A 206 9.85 -4.52 -21.34
C LEU A 206 8.88 -5.06 -22.38
N MET A 207 8.34 -6.27 -22.18
CA MET A 207 7.33 -6.85 -23.06
C MET A 207 6.06 -5.99 -23.10
N LEU A 208 5.64 -5.41 -21.98
CA LEU A 208 4.46 -4.54 -21.91
C LEU A 208 4.64 -3.21 -22.65
N LYS A 209 5.86 -2.71 -22.78
CA LYS A 209 6.15 -1.51 -23.59
C LYS A 209 5.99 -1.78 -25.08
N ALA A 210 6.32 -2.99 -25.53
CA ALA A 210 6.19 -3.39 -26.93
C ALA A 210 4.76 -3.90 -27.25
N ALA A 211 4.19 -4.75 -26.40
CA ALA A 211 2.86 -5.32 -26.52
C ALA A 211 2.00 -4.99 -25.28
N PRO A 212 1.23 -3.89 -25.31
CA PRO A 212 0.44 -3.43 -24.16
C PRO A 212 -0.60 -4.44 -23.68
N ALA A 213 -0.97 -4.38 -22.39
CA ALA A 213 -1.84 -5.37 -21.72
C ALA A 213 -3.25 -5.55 -22.33
N TYR A 214 -3.75 -4.61 -23.13
CA TYR A 214 -5.04 -4.76 -23.81
C TYR A 214 -4.99 -5.72 -25.01
N LEU A 215 -3.78 -6.02 -25.51
CA LEU A 215 -3.60 -7.02 -26.55
C LEU A 215 -3.73 -8.41 -25.95
N SER A 216 -4.44 -9.29 -26.66
CA SER A 216 -4.44 -10.72 -26.36
C SER A 216 -3.03 -11.31 -26.51
N ASP A 217 -2.79 -12.48 -25.93
CA ASP A 217 -1.50 -13.16 -26.08
C ASP A 217 -1.19 -13.52 -27.54
N THR A 218 -2.22 -13.77 -28.36
CA THR A 218 -2.06 -14.01 -29.80
C THR A 218 -1.61 -12.76 -30.54
N GLU A 219 -2.22 -11.60 -30.27
CA GLU A 219 -1.81 -10.33 -30.89
C GLU A 219 -0.44 -9.86 -30.37
N ALA A 220 -0.15 -10.11 -29.10
CA ALA A 220 1.15 -9.82 -28.50
C ALA A 220 2.26 -10.72 -29.07
N ALA A 221 1.95 -11.97 -29.43
CA ALA A 221 2.93 -12.93 -29.92
C ALA A 221 3.66 -12.42 -31.17
N ASP A 222 2.92 -11.87 -32.12
CA ASP A 222 3.49 -11.35 -33.37
C ASP A 222 4.42 -10.15 -33.14
N ILE A 223 4.06 -9.28 -32.19
CA ILE A 223 4.85 -8.09 -31.84
C ILE A 223 6.10 -8.47 -31.04
N LEU A 224 5.97 -9.45 -30.12
CA LEU A 224 7.03 -9.84 -29.21
C LEU A 224 8.03 -10.82 -29.81
N ALA A 225 7.69 -11.52 -30.89
CA ALA A 225 8.57 -12.52 -31.51
C ALA A 225 9.96 -11.95 -31.84
N LEU A 226 10.01 -10.78 -32.48
CA LEU A 226 11.27 -10.12 -32.87
C LEU A 226 12.04 -9.62 -31.64
N LEU A 227 11.35 -8.99 -30.69
CA LEU A 227 11.98 -8.48 -29.47
C LEU A 227 12.58 -9.61 -28.62
N CYS A 228 11.88 -10.74 -28.52
CA CYS A 228 12.36 -11.92 -27.80
C CYS A 228 13.62 -12.50 -28.45
N GLU A 229 13.67 -12.57 -29.78
CA GLU A 229 14.86 -13.00 -30.52
C GLU A 229 16.07 -12.10 -30.25
N GLU A 230 15.88 -10.78 -30.27
CA GLU A 230 16.95 -9.80 -30.02
C GLU A 230 17.56 -9.90 -28.62
N ILE A 231 16.75 -10.20 -27.61
CA ILE A 231 17.22 -10.34 -26.21
C ILE A 231 17.61 -11.77 -25.83
N GLY A 232 17.54 -12.71 -26.78
CA GLY A 232 17.85 -14.12 -26.54
C GLY A 232 16.84 -14.84 -25.66
N GLU A 233 15.61 -14.34 -25.59
CA GLU A 233 14.52 -14.96 -24.83
C GLU A 233 13.57 -15.74 -25.74
N SER A 234 12.96 -16.81 -25.20
CA SER A 234 11.92 -17.51 -25.96
C SER A 234 10.62 -16.70 -25.96
N LEU A 235 9.86 -16.74 -27.05
CA LEU A 235 8.55 -16.09 -27.15
C LEU A 235 7.60 -16.54 -26.02
N GLU A 236 7.65 -17.82 -25.67
CA GLU A 236 6.87 -18.38 -24.57
C GLU A 236 7.21 -17.72 -23.23
N HIS A 237 8.51 -17.56 -22.95
CA HIS A 237 8.97 -16.87 -21.74
C HIS A 237 8.62 -15.39 -21.77
N GLY A 238 8.73 -14.71 -22.91
CA GLY A 238 8.30 -13.32 -23.08
C GLY A 238 6.82 -13.11 -22.76
N LEU A 239 5.94 -13.98 -23.27
CA LEU A 239 4.51 -13.95 -22.97
C LEU A 239 4.20 -14.29 -21.51
N ALA A 240 4.93 -15.25 -20.92
CA ALA A 240 4.81 -15.59 -19.50
C ALA A 240 5.22 -14.43 -18.59
N ALA A 241 6.36 -13.79 -18.89
CA ALA A 241 6.86 -12.61 -18.20
C ALA A 241 5.88 -11.43 -18.33
N ARG A 242 5.31 -11.22 -19.52
CA ARG A 242 4.26 -10.21 -19.74
C ARG A 242 3.03 -10.45 -18.86
N ARG A 243 2.50 -11.68 -18.83
CA ARG A 243 1.38 -12.04 -17.94
C ARG A 243 1.72 -11.85 -16.46
N TYR A 244 2.95 -12.20 -16.06
CA TYR A 244 3.43 -11.99 -14.71
C TYR A 244 3.52 -10.50 -14.34
N ALA A 245 3.97 -9.64 -15.26
CA ALA A 245 3.98 -8.19 -15.02
C ALA A 245 2.57 -7.59 -14.89
N ILE A 246 1.59 -8.10 -15.66
CA ILE A 246 0.19 -7.67 -15.57
C ILE A 246 -0.44 -8.08 -14.23
N THR A 247 -0.22 -9.34 -13.81
CA THR A 247 -0.99 -9.96 -12.72
C THR A 247 -0.27 -9.97 -11.37
N GLY A 248 1.07 -9.91 -11.37
CA GLY A 248 1.89 -10.19 -10.20
C GLY A 248 1.85 -11.67 -9.74
N ASP A 249 1.11 -12.54 -10.42
CA ASP A 249 1.01 -13.96 -10.06
C ASP A 249 2.19 -14.76 -10.62
N ARG A 250 3.07 -15.22 -9.73
CA ARG A 250 4.25 -16.03 -10.09
C ARG A 250 3.89 -17.31 -10.84
N ARG A 251 2.67 -17.81 -10.72
CA ARG A 251 2.19 -18.97 -11.49
C ARG A 251 2.17 -18.69 -12.99
N ALA A 252 2.05 -17.43 -13.41
CA ALA A 252 2.10 -17.04 -14.82
C ALA A 252 3.47 -17.31 -15.47
N LEU A 253 4.55 -17.36 -14.68
CA LEU A 253 5.90 -17.70 -15.13
C LEU A 253 6.08 -19.20 -15.40
N HIS A 254 5.15 -20.02 -14.92
CA HIS A 254 5.17 -21.46 -15.12
C HIS A 254 4.13 -21.84 -16.17
N ARG A 255 4.55 -22.61 -17.17
CA ARG A 255 3.62 -23.23 -18.11
C ARG A 255 2.63 -24.08 -17.32
N THR A 256 1.32 -23.84 -17.48
CA THR A 256 0.34 -24.88 -17.15
C THR A 256 0.55 -25.96 -18.20
N ILE A 257 1.37 -26.95 -17.88
CA ILE A 257 1.36 -28.22 -18.62
C ILE A 257 0.01 -28.84 -18.27
N LEU A 258 -0.93 -28.76 -19.21
CA LEU A 258 -2.05 -29.70 -19.27
C LEU A 258 -1.56 -31.00 -19.88
#